data_AF-A0AAU4PMS2-F1
#
_entry.id   AF-A0AAU4PMS2-F1
#
_cell.length_a   1.000
_cell.length_b   1.000
_cell.length_c   1.000
_cell.angle_alpha   90.00
_cell.angle_beta   90.00
_cell.angle_gamma   90.00
#
_symmetry.space_group_name_H-M   'P 1'
#
loop_
_entity.id
_entity.type
_entity.pdbx_description
1 polymer ?
#
loop_
_entity_poly.entity_id
_entity_poly.type
_entity_poly.pdbx_seq_one_letter_code
_entity_poly.pdbx_strand_id
1 'polypeptide(L)'
;MITAWKGRHRSVSGHQGAYDMREIVNAILYQGRTGCQWAYLPQKSATYYYFATWRDDGTDQVIHELLRRQVRERARRSEDPALVVLDTQSVHVAAGAPADTSGHDPAKRVPGRTLGIDVEIVARDPQIKRFVPQPKRWRVEQTYGTLILHRRLVRDYEHHPSSSVSRVYWAMTHVMTRRLTGANTPPPGARHRRSQHEHPVVARSPGTAGASGPGPCRRPP
;
A
#
# COMPACT_ATOMS: atom_id res chain seq x y z
N MET A 1 -5.61 -11.10 -19.67
CA MET A 1 -6.00 -9.68 -19.87
C MET A 1 -4.90 -8.88 -20.57
N ILE A 2 -3.72 -8.66 -19.95
CA ILE A 2 -2.64 -7.83 -20.55
C ILE A 2 -2.17 -8.34 -21.92
N THR A 3 -2.02 -9.66 -22.09
CA THR A 3 -1.70 -10.27 -23.39
C THR A 3 -2.77 -9.98 -24.45
N ALA A 4 -4.05 -10.01 -24.07
CA ALA A 4 -5.16 -9.68 -24.96
C ALA A 4 -5.24 -8.18 -25.28
N TRP A 5 -4.87 -7.32 -24.33
CA TRP A 5 -4.70 -5.89 -24.57
C TRP A 5 -3.60 -5.64 -25.62
N LYS A 6 -2.44 -6.29 -25.47
CA LYS A 6 -1.30 -6.17 -26.42
C LYS A 6 -1.70 -6.63 -27.83
N GLY A 7 -2.48 -7.71 -27.93
CA GLY A 7 -2.97 -8.20 -29.22
C GLY A 7 -3.89 -7.21 -29.97
N ARG A 8 -4.69 -6.43 -29.23
CA ARG A 8 -5.57 -5.40 -29.79
C ARG A 8 -4.85 -4.09 -30.11
N HIS A 9 -3.81 -3.75 -29.35
CA HIS A 9 -3.08 -2.49 -29.49
C HIS A 9 -1.78 -2.72 -30.28
N ARG A 10 -1.92 -2.85 -31.61
CA ARG A 10 -0.76 -2.98 -32.49
C ARG A 10 -0.03 -1.64 -32.65
N SER A 11 1.29 -1.63 -32.38
CA SER A 11 2.15 -0.47 -32.65
C SER A 11 2.00 0.00 -34.10
N VAL A 12 1.90 1.32 -34.30
CA VAL A 12 1.79 1.96 -35.62
C VAL A 12 3.02 1.68 -36.50
N SER A 13 4.18 1.39 -35.89
CA SER A 13 5.41 1.01 -36.59
C SER A 13 5.50 -0.48 -36.94
N GLY A 14 4.49 -1.29 -36.59
CA GLY A 14 4.50 -2.74 -36.79
C GLY A 14 5.47 -3.52 -35.87
N HIS A 15 6.48 -2.84 -35.29
CA HIS A 15 7.40 -3.43 -34.33
C HIS A 15 6.72 -3.49 -32.96
N GLN A 16 6.22 -4.67 -32.58
CA GLN A 16 5.55 -4.92 -31.30
C GLN A 16 6.45 -4.72 -30.09
N GLY A 17 7.77 -4.62 -30.30
CA GLY A 17 8.76 -4.85 -29.26
C GLY A 17 8.62 -6.27 -28.72
N ALA A 18 9.66 -7.08 -28.83
CA ALA A 18 9.69 -8.41 -28.22
C ALA A 18 9.82 -8.34 -26.68
N TYR A 19 9.02 -7.46 -26.05
CA TYR A 19 9.00 -7.25 -24.62
C TYR A 19 8.02 -8.22 -23.97
N ASP A 20 8.54 -8.98 -23.01
CA ASP A 20 7.72 -9.71 -22.07
C ASP A 20 6.91 -8.71 -21.23
N MET A 21 5.58 -8.88 -21.25
CA MET A 21 4.66 -8.02 -20.49
C MET A 21 4.91 -8.13 -18.99
N ARG A 22 5.42 -9.26 -18.52
CA ARG A 22 5.81 -9.42 -17.12
C ARG A 22 6.96 -8.49 -16.77
N GLU A 23 7.96 -8.36 -17.63
CA GLU A 23 9.10 -7.47 -17.41
C GLU A 23 8.69 -6.00 -17.44
N ILE A 24 7.76 -5.61 -18.31
CA ILE A 24 7.18 -4.26 -18.31
C ILE A 24 6.46 -3.98 -16.98
N VAL A 25 5.60 -4.89 -16.52
CA VAL A 25 4.91 -4.73 -15.23
C VAL A 25 5.92 -4.71 -14.08
N ASN A 26 6.90 -5.60 -14.06
CA ASN A 26 7.96 -5.63 -13.05
C ASN A 26 8.71 -4.29 -13.00
N ALA A 27 9.05 -3.71 -14.15
CA ALA A 27 9.73 -2.42 -14.22
C ALA A 27 8.86 -1.27 -13.66
N ILE A 28 7.56 -1.24 -13.96
CA ILE A 28 6.61 -0.26 -13.39
C ILE A 28 6.53 -0.40 -11.86
N LEU A 29 6.37 -1.63 -11.36
CA LEU A 29 6.29 -1.92 -9.94
C LEU A 29 7.60 -1.59 -9.20
N TYR A 30 8.74 -1.95 -9.80
CA TYR A 30 10.07 -1.64 -9.30
C TYR A 30 10.28 -0.13 -9.18
N GLN A 31 9.91 0.62 -10.23
CA GLN A 31 10.00 2.06 -10.21
C GLN A 31 9.12 2.67 -9.13
N GLY A 32 7.86 2.22 -9.01
CA GLY A 32 6.94 2.70 -7.98
C GLY A 32 7.48 2.45 -6.57
N ARG A 33 8.09 1.29 -6.35
CA ARG A 33 8.63 0.89 -5.04
C ARG A 33 9.91 1.65 -4.67
N THR A 34 10.83 1.82 -5.61
CA THR A 34 12.14 2.44 -5.37
C THR A 34 12.12 3.95 -5.49
N GLY A 35 11.24 4.50 -6.34
CA GLY A 35 11.23 5.90 -6.71
C GLY A 35 12.34 6.28 -7.69
N CYS A 36 12.95 5.32 -8.40
CA CYS A 36 14.00 5.64 -9.35
C CYS A 36 13.45 6.43 -10.56
N GLN A 37 14.28 7.29 -11.16
CA GLN A 37 13.92 8.01 -12.38
C GLN A 37 13.69 7.04 -13.55
N TRP A 38 12.84 7.43 -14.50
CA TRP A 38 12.58 6.63 -15.71
C TRP A 38 13.88 6.30 -16.47
N ALA A 39 14.84 7.22 -16.47
CA ALA A 39 16.12 7.08 -17.14
C ALA A 39 16.96 5.89 -16.64
N TYR A 40 16.74 5.43 -15.40
CA TYR A 40 17.46 4.32 -14.79
C TYR A 40 16.80 2.96 -14.99
N LEU A 41 15.63 2.91 -15.64
CA LEU A 41 14.96 1.65 -15.92
C LEU A 41 15.55 0.99 -17.18
N PRO A 42 15.64 -0.35 -17.20
CA PRO A 42 15.84 -1.07 -18.45
C PRO A 42 14.67 -0.76 -19.39
N GLN A 43 14.96 -0.62 -20.69
CA GLN A 43 13.94 -0.37 -21.72
C GLN A 43 13.02 0.81 -21.39
N LYS A 44 13.59 1.89 -20.81
CA LYS A 44 12.86 3.07 -20.30
C LYS A 44 11.74 3.58 -21.21
N SER A 45 11.98 3.65 -22.52
CA SER A 45 11.00 4.15 -23.49
C SER A 45 9.79 3.24 -23.61
N ALA A 46 9.99 1.92 -23.62
CA ALA A 46 8.91 0.94 -23.68
C ALA A 46 8.12 0.94 -22.37
N THR A 47 8.79 0.88 -21.23
CA THR A 47 8.13 0.89 -19.91
C THR A 47 7.28 2.16 -19.73
N TYR A 48 7.81 3.32 -20.10
CA TYR A 48 7.06 4.57 -20.06
C TYR A 48 5.88 4.57 -21.03
N TYR A 49 6.07 4.07 -22.26
CA TYR A 49 4.99 3.93 -23.24
C TYR A 49 3.82 3.13 -22.68
N TYR A 50 4.05 1.90 -22.19
CA TYR A 50 2.97 1.07 -21.63
C TYR A 50 2.33 1.72 -20.40
N PHE A 51 3.12 2.34 -19.51
CA PHE A 51 2.58 3.07 -18.37
C PHE A 51 1.64 4.21 -18.82
N ALA A 52 2.08 5.05 -19.75
CA ALA A 52 1.31 6.17 -20.24
C ALA A 52 0.05 5.71 -20.99
N THR A 53 0.17 4.70 -21.86
CA THR A 53 -0.98 4.17 -22.59
C THR A 53 -2.01 3.56 -21.64
N TRP A 54 -1.58 2.75 -20.66
CA TRP A 54 -2.49 2.14 -19.70
C TRP A 54 -3.14 3.12 -18.74
N ARG A 55 -2.46 4.22 -18.42
CA ARG A 55 -3.02 5.36 -17.69
C ARG A 55 -4.11 6.04 -18.51
N ASP A 56 -3.85 6.25 -19.80
CA ASP A 56 -4.73 7.06 -20.65
C ASP A 56 -5.97 6.28 -21.13
N ASP A 57 -5.86 4.96 -21.31
CA ASP A 57 -6.98 4.09 -21.70
C ASP A 57 -7.69 3.40 -20.52
N GLY A 58 -7.22 3.62 -19.29
CA GLY A 58 -7.79 3.07 -18.05
C GLY A 58 -7.49 1.59 -17.81
N THR A 59 -6.58 0.97 -18.56
CA THR A 59 -6.18 -0.43 -18.36
C THR A 59 -5.62 -0.67 -16.96
N ASP A 60 -4.90 0.29 -16.39
CA ASP A 60 -4.37 0.20 -15.03
C ASP A 60 -5.47 0.14 -13.95
N GLN A 61 -6.55 0.91 -14.12
CA GLN A 61 -7.74 0.89 -13.29
C GLN A 61 -8.46 -0.47 -13.41
N VAL A 62 -8.58 -1.00 -14.62
CA VAL A 62 -9.17 -2.34 -14.84
C VAL A 62 -8.34 -3.43 -14.15
N ILE A 63 -7.00 -3.38 -14.26
CA ILE A 63 -6.11 -4.31 -13.55
C ILE A 63 -6.33 -4.23 -12.05
N HIS A 64 -6.34 -2.99 -11.52
CA HIS A 64 -6.55 -2.75 -10.11
C HIS A 64 -7.89 -3.33 -9.64
N GLU A 65 -8.96 -3.08 -10.38
CA GLU A 65 -10.31 -3.52 -10.03
C GLU A 65 -10.45 -5.04 -10.03
N LEU A 66 -9.90 -5.71 -11.04
CA LEU A 66 -9.90 -7.17 -11.12
C LEU A 66 -9.13 -7.82 -9.96
N LEU A 67 -7.99 -7.24 -9.56
CA LEU A 67 -7.22 -7.73 -8.42
C LEU A 67 -7.91 -7.43 -7.09
N ARG A 68 -8.59 -6.28 -6.98
CA ARG A 68 -9.40 -5.91 -5.83
C ARG A 68 -10.52 -6.92 -5.62
N ARG A 69 -11.27 -7.26 -6.67
CA ARG A 69 -12.30 -8.29 -6.63
C ARG A 69 -11.74 -9.64 -6.17
N GLN A 70 -10.67 -10.13 -6.80
CA GLN A 70 -10.03 -11.41 -6.44
C GLN A 70 -9.58 -11.47 -4.96
N VAL A 71 -8.95 -10.40 -4.45
CA VAL A 71 -8.53 -10.34 -3.04
C VAL A 71 -9.73 -10.38 -2.09
N ARG A 72 -10.85 -9.77 -2.47
CA ARG A 72 -12.06 -9.71 -1.64
C ARG A 72 -12.85 -11.01 -1.66
N GLU A 73 -13.00 -11.64 -2.81
CA GLU A 73 -13.59 -12.97 -2.97
C GLU A 73 -12.83 -14.01 -2.14
N ARG A 74 -11.49 -14.01 -2.22
CA ARG A 74 -10.65 -14.91 -1.42
C ARG A 74 -10.80 -14.68 0.09
N ALA A 75 -11.12 -13.46 0.49
CA ALA A 75 -11.42 -13.10 1.87
C ALA A 75 -12.89 -13.29 2.27
N ARG A 76 -13.75 -13.80 1.36
CA ARG A 76 -15.21 -13.94 1.52
C ARG A 76 -15.89 -12.64 1.95
N ARG A 77 -15.56 -11.54 1.28
CA ARG A 77 -16.16 -10.21 1.50
C ARG A 77 -16.90 -9.76 0.25
N SER A 78 -17.98 -8.97 0.41
CA SER A 78 -18.68 -8.27 -0.69
C SER A 78 -17.70 -7.48 -1.55
N GLU A 79 -17.94 -7.32 -2.86
CA GLU A 79 -17.06 -6.59 -3.79
C GLU A 79 -16.91 -5.11 -3.41
N ASP A 80 -17.95 -4.51 -2.85
CA ASP A 80 -17.97 -3.08 -2.53
C ASP A 80 -17.10 -2.74 -1.32
N PRO A 81 -16.34 -1.63 -1.37
CA PRO A 81 -15.51 -1.22 -0.25
C PRO A 81 -16.37 -0.86 0.97
N ALA A 82 -16.07 -1.47 2.12
CA ALA A 82 -16.75 -1.17 3.39
C ALA A 82 -16.27 0.15 4.04
N LEU A 83 -15.29 0.82 3.44
CA LEU A 83 -14.73 2.10 3.86
C LEU A 83 -14.12 2.79 2.63
N VAL A 84 -14.51 4.03 2.38
CA VAL A 84 -13.87 4.91 1.41
C VAL A 84 -12.96 5.87 2.17
N VAL A 85 -11.72 6.02 1.72
CA VAL A 85 -10.78 7.01 2.25
C VAL A 85 -10.69 8.14 1.23
N LEU A 86 -11.13 9.33 1.62
CA LEU A 86 -11.02 10.54 0.82
C LEU A 86 -9.93 11.41 1.46
N ASP A 87 -8.80 11.54 0.77
CA ASP A 87 -7.75 12.48 1.14
C ASP A 87 -7.92 13.73 0.28
N THR A 88 -8.35 14.84 0.87
CA THR A 88 -8.28 16.13 0.19
C THR A 88 -6.89 16.69 0.39
N GLN A 89 -6.04 16.62 -0.62
CA GLN A 89 -4.81 17.43 -0.63
C GLN A 89 -5.11 18.77 -1.28
N SER A 90 -4.77 19.84 -0.55
CA SER A 90 -4.92 21.21 -1.02
C SER A 90 -3.58 21.59 -1.62
N VAL A 91 -3.50 21.55 -2.95
CA VAL A 91 -2.31 21.93 -3.70
C VAL A 91 -2.35 23.44 -3.90
N HIS A 92 -1.24 24.12 -3.59
CA HIS A 92 -1.11 25.54 -3.90
C HIS A 92 -1.33 25.77 -5.39
N VAL A 93 -2.31 26.60 -5.69
CA VAL A 93 -2.61 27.02 -7.07
C VAL A 93 -1.40 27.76 -7.64
N ALA A 94 -1.02 27.43 -8.88
CA ALA A 94 0.05 28.14 -9.60
C ALA A 94 -0.33 29.61 -9.81
N ALA A 95 0.65 30.50 -9.75
CA ALA A 95 0.42 31.92 -10.02
C ALA A 95 -0.17 32.10 -11.43
N GLY A 96 -1.40 32.63 -11.51
CA GLY A 96 -2.11 32.89 -12.77
C GLY A 96 -3.18 31.85 -13.16
N ALA A 97 -3.48 30.84 -12.34
CA ALA A 97 -4.61 29.97 -12.62
C ALA A 97 -5.95 30.73 -12.53
N PRO A 98 -6.90 30.49 -13.44
CA PRO A 98 -8.21 31.14 -13.44
C PRO A 98 -8.96 30.98 -12.11
N ALA A 99 -9.56 32.06 -11.62
CA ALA A 99 -10.25 32.10 -10.33
C ALA A 99 -11.50 31.19 -10.28
N ASP A 100 -12.13 30.92 -11.43
CA ASP A 100 -13.25 29.98 -11.59
C ASP A 100 -12.84 28.51 -11.43
N THR A 101 -11.56 28.19 -11.67
CA THR A 101 -10.98 26.85 -11.45
C THR A 101 -10.24 26.72 -10.11
N SER A 102 -10.24 27.79 -9.32
CA SER A 102 -9.52 27.89 -8.04
C SER A 102 -10.51 28.13 -6.90
N GLY A 103 -10.25 27.55 -5.74
CA GLY A 103 -11.07 27.70 -4.53
C GLY A 103 -10.21 28.02 -3.31
N HIS A 104 -10.84 28.08 -2.14
CA HIS A 104 -10.14 28.26 -0.87
C HIS A 104 -10.53 27.12 0.07
N ASP A 105 -9.54 26.39 0.59
CA ASP A 105 -9.76 25.42 1.65
C ASP A 105 -9.68 26.15 3.01
N PRO A 106 -10.81 26.38 3.72
CA PRO A 106 -10.82 27.11 4.98
C PRO A 106 -10.13 26.35 6.12
N ALA A 107 -10.06 25.01 6.05
CA ALA A 107 -9.42 24.20 7.07
C ALA A 107 -7.89 24.30 6.99
N LYS A 108 -7.34 24.38 5.77
CA LYS A 108 -5.89 24.51 5.54
C LYS A 108 -5.42 25.93 5.26
N ARG A 109 -6.35 26.87 5.03
CA ARG A 109 -6.09 28.27 4.65
C ARG A 109 -5.22 28.38 3.40
N VAL A 110 -5.37 27.45 2.46
CA VAL A 110 -4.60 27.39 1.22
C VAL A 110 -5.55 27.59 0.04
N PRO A 111 -5.20 28.46 -0.94
CA PRO A 111 -5.92 28.49 -2.21
C PRO A 111 -5.71 27.15 -2.93
N GLY A 112 -6.80 26.46 -3.26
CA GLY A 112 -6.82 25.11 -3.79
C GLY A 112 -8.10 24.84 -4.57
N ARG A 113 -8.08 23.90 -5.52
CA ARG A 113 -9.23 23.62 -6.40
C ARG A 113 -10.39 22.94 -5.65
N THR A 114 -11.60 23.47 -5.75
CA THR A 114 -12.82 22.83 -5.22
C THR A 114 -13.26 21.70 -6.15
N LEU A 115 -13.57 20.52 -5.60
CA LEU A 115 -13.95 19.31 -6.37
C LEU A 115 -15.45 19.04 -6.40
N GLY A 116 -16.30 19.98 -5.95
CA GLY A 116 -17.76 19.81 -5.92
C GLY A 116 -18.25 18.75 -4.92
N ILE A 117 -17.45 18.46 -3.89
CA ILE A 117 -17.79 17.54 -2.81
C ILE A 117 -18.16 18.37 -1.59
N ASP A 118 -19.36 18.18 -1.07
CA ASP A 118 -19.77 18.79 0.19
C ASP A 118 -19.01 18.14 1.35
N VAL A 119 -18.22 18.94 2.07
CA VAL A 119 -17.41 18.48 3.20
C VAL A 119 -18.01 19.05 4.48
N GLU A 120 -18.48 18.16 5.36
CA GLU A 120 -18.82 18.51 6.74
C GLU A 120 -17.56 18.37 7.62
N ILE A 121 -17.07 19.48 8.16
CA ILE A 121 -15.92 19.48 9.05
C ILE A 121 -16.38 19.08 10.45
N VAL A 122 -16.06 17.85 10.85
CA VAL A 122 -16.22 17.42 12.25
C VAL A 122 -15.10 18.03 13.09
N ALA A 123 -15.38 19.15 13.74
CA ALA A 123 -14.44 19.82 14.63
C ALA A 123 -14.13 18.94 15.86
N ARG A 124 -12.89 19.00 16.34
CA ARG A 124 -12.53 18.40 17.63
C ARG A 124 -13.27 19.17 18.73
N ASP A 125 -13.92 18.43 19.64
CA ASP A 125 -14.51 19.03 20.84
C ASP A 125 -13.41 19.78 21.65
N PRO A 126 -13.53 21.12 21.79
CA PRO A 126 -12.52 21.93 22.46
C PRO A 126 -12.42 21.64 23.96
N GLN A 127 -13.44 21.02 24.57
CA GLN A 127 -13.44 20.64 25.98
C GLN A 127 -12.61 19.37 26.24
N ILE A 128 -12.41 18.53 25.22
CA ILE A 128 -11.69 17.27 25.37
C ILE A 128 -10.18 17.45 25.15
N LYS A 129 -9.47 17.65 26.27
CA LYS A 129 -7.99 17.78 26.31
C LYS A 129 -7.22 16.45 26.16
N ARG A 130 -7.90 15.30 26.19
CA ARG A 130 -7.30 13.97 26.03
C ARG A 130 -7.42 13.43 24.61
N PHE A 131 -6.59 12.46 24.24
CA PHE A 131 -6.71 11.75 22.97
C PHE A 131 -7.97 10.87 22.96
N VAL A 132 -8.84 11.06 21.96
CA VAL A 132 -10.01 10.20 21.72
C VAL A 132 -9.73 9.40 20.45
N PRO A 133 -9.59 8.06 20.54
CA PRO A 133 -9.42 7.21 19.38
C PRO A 133 -10.63 7.34 18.43
N GLN A 134 -10.39 7.69 17.17
CA GLN A 134 -11.43 7.67 16.16
C GLN A 134 -11.62 6.24 15.63
N PRO A 135 -12.86 5.69 15.64
CA PRO A 135 -13.12 4.37 15.11
C PRO A 135 -12.64 4.24 13.65
N LYS A 136 -11.96 3.13 13.33
CA LYS A 136 -11.44 2.80 11.98
C LYS A 136 -10.35 3.73 11.42
N ARG A 137 -9.94 4.80 12.12
CA ARG A 137 -8.84 5.70 11.69
C ARG A 137 -7.52 4.95 11.44
N TRP A 138 -7.23 3.92 12.23
CA TRP A 138 -6.05 3.08 12.03
C TRP A 138 -6.01 2.39 10.64
N ARG A 139 -7.17 2.11 10.01
CA ARG A 139 -7.22 1.52 8.66
C ARG A 139 -6.82 2.54 7.59
N VAL A 140 -7.18 3.80 7.81
CA VAL A 140 -6.79 4.93 6.96
C VAL A 140 -5.27 5.11 7.05
N GLU A 141 -4.75 5.20 8.27
CA GLU A 141 -3.31 5.34 8.52
C GLU A 141 -2.49 4.15 8.01
N GLN A 142 -3.01 2.93 8.12
CA GLN A 142 -2.39 1.75 7.52
C GLN A 142 -2.31 1.85 5.98
N THR A 143 -3.34 2.41 5.34
CA THR A 143 -3.35 2.64 3.89
C THR A 143 -2.27 3.64 3.50
N TYR A 144 -2.18 4.80 4.17
CA TYR A 144 -1.11 5.77 3.92
C TYR A 144 0.28 5.20 4.22
N GLY A 145 0.44 4.45 5.30
CA GLY A 145 1.70 3.77 5.62
C GLY A 145 2.13 2.80 4.51
N THR A 146 1.17 2.11 3.88
CA THR A 146 1.42 1.24 2.72
C THR A 146 1.80 2.04 1.47
N LEU A 147 1.15 3.18 1.24
CA LEU A 147 1.46 4.07 0.10
C LEU A 147 2.84 4.71 0.23
N ILE A 148 3.28 5.09 1.43
CA ILE A 148 4.62 5.65 1.68
C ILE A 148 5.75 4.68 1.30
N LEU A 149 5.51 3.37 1.35
CA LEU A 149 6.48 2.38 0.88
C LEU A 149 6.72 2.49 -0.63
N HIS A 150 5.77 3.05 -1.39
CA HIS A 150 5.95 3.35 -2.80
C HIS A 150 6.56 4.75 -2.93
N ARG A 151 7.89 4.80 -2.78
CA ARG A 151 8.67 6.05 -2.68
C ARG A 151 8.38 7.05 -3.80
N ARG A 152 7.98 6.56 -4.97
CA ARG A 152 7.62 7.41 -6.12
C ARG A 152 6.46 8.36 -5.82
N LEU A 153 5.48 7.94 -5.00
CA LEU A 153 4.33 8.78 -4.62
C LEU A 153 4.71 9.97 -3.73
N VAL A 154 5.89 9.93 -3.10
CA VAL A 154 6.35 10.97 -2.16
C VAL A 154 7.47 11.83 -2.77
N ARG A 155 8.36 11.22 -3.57
CA ARG A 155 9.57 11.85 -4.08
C ARG A 155 9.34 12.72 -5.31
N ASP A 156 8.54 12.22 -6.26
CA ASP A 156 8.34 12.87 -7.54
C ASP A 156 6.84 13.01 -7.80
N TYR A 157 6.32 14.22 -7.59
CA TYR A 157 4.97 14.54 -8.07
C TYR A 157 4.99 14.46 -9.59
N GLU A 158 4.16 13.58 -10.15
CA GLU A 158 4.08 13.44 -11.59
C GLU A 158 3.50 14.74 -12.20
N HIS A 159 4.03 15.17 -13.34
CA HIS A 159 3.61 16.43 -13.98
C HIS A 159 2.12 16.49 -14.30
N HIS A 160 1.45 15.34 -14.46
CA HIS A 160 0.04 15.26 -14.78
C HIS A 160 -0.73 14.54 -13.67
N PRO A 161 -1.88 15.06 -13.20
CA PRO A 161 -2.70 14.42 -12.17
C PRO A 161 -3.09 12.97 -12.50
N SER A 162 -3.37 12.66 -13.77
CA SER A 162 -3.69 11.28 -14.18
C SER A 162 -2.52 10.32 -13.95
N SER A 163 -1.26 10.78 -14.08
CA SER A 163 -0.09 9.96 -13.75
C SER A 163 -0.04 9.67 -12.26
N SER A 164 -0.31 10.66 -11.42
CA SER A 164 -0.37 10.48 -9.97
C SER A 164 -1.47 9.49 -9.56
N VAL A 165 -2.65 9.57 -10.19
CA VAL A 165 -3.75 8.60 -10.00
C VAL A 165 -3.31 7.20 -10.42
N SER A 166 -2.72 7.05 -11.61
CA SER A 166 -2.19 5.77 -12.09
C SER A 166 -1.16 5.15 -11.13
N ARG A 167 -0.27 5.97 -10.56
CA ARG A 167 0.69 5.51 -9.55
C ARG A 167 0.03 4.90 -8.32
N VAL A 168 -1.09 5.47 -7.87
CA VAL A 168 -1.87 4.91 -6.75
C VAL A 168 -2.46 3.55 -7.13
N TYR A 169 -3.02 3.41 -8.34
CA TYR A 169 -3.49 2.12 -8.83
C TYR A 169 -2.37 1.07 -8.87
N TRP A 170 -1.20 1.40 -9.42
CA TRP A 170 -0.04 0.50 -9.45
C TRP A 170 0.48 0.14 -8.07
N ALA A 171 0.52 1.08 -7.13
CA ALA A 171 0.92 0.81 -5.74
C ALA A 171 -0.03 -0.19 -5.05
N MET A 172 -1.34 0.00 -5.21
CA MET A 172 -2.32 -0.93 -4.64
C MET A 172 -2.32 -2.28 -5.37
N THR A 173 -2.14 -2.29 -6.68
CA THR A 173 -1.95 -3.51 -7.48
C THR A 173 -0.78 -4.33 -6.95
N HIS A 174 0.36 -3.71 -6.64
CA HIS A 174 1.50 -4.39 -6.03
C HIS A 174 1.17 -5.05 -4.68
N VAL A 175 0.42 -4.36 -3.84
CA VAL A 175 0.01 -4.89 -2.53
C VAL A 175 -0.93 -6.07 -2.70
N MET A 176 -1.89 -5.98 -3.63
CA MET A 176 -2.87 -7.02 -3.89
C MET A 176 -2.25 -8.26 -4.54
N THR A 177 -1.34 -8.10 -5.49
CA THR A 177 -0.63 -9.24 -6.08
C THR A 177 0.14 -10.03 -5.03
N ARG A 178 0.84 -9.36 -4.10
CA ARG A 178 1.54 -10.02 -2.97
C ARG A 178 0.59 -10.75 -2.04
N ARG A 179 -0.60 -10.19 -1.76
CA ARG A 179 -1.64 -10.86 -0.95
C ARG A 179 -2.16 -12.12 -1.63
N LEU A 180 -2.29 -12.12 -2.95
CA LEU A 180 -2.75 -13.28 -3.72
C LEU A 180 -1.65 -14.35 -3.84
N THR A 181 -0.39 -13.97 -4.02
CA THR A 181 0.71 -14.92 -4.19
C THR A 181 1.30 -15.44 -2.87
N GLY A 182 0.98 -14.80 -1.74
CA GLY A 182 1.58 -15.14 -0.44
C GLY A 182 3.04 -14.70 -0.30
N ALA A 183 3.59 -13.99 -1.29
CA ALA A 183 4.96 -13.47 -1.27
C ALA A 183 5.08 -12.28 -0.31
N ASN A 184 5.40 -12.60 0.96
CA ASN A 184 5.65 -11.73 2.12
C ASN A 184 4.44 -10.92 2.64
N THR A 185 3.79 -11.48 3.66
CA THR A 185 3.81 -11.01 5.07
C THR A 185 2.46 -11.29 5.73
N PRO A 186 2.41 -11.97 6.89
CA PRO A 186 1.19 -12.16 7.65
C PRO A 186 0.55 -10.79 7.95
N PRO A 187 -0.79 -10.67 7.96
CA PRO A 187 -1.42 -9.41 8.35
C PRO A 187 -0.92 -8.96 9.73
N PRO A 188 -0.81 -7.65 10.01
CA PRO A 188 -0.59 -7.18 11.37
C PRO A 188 -1.78 -7.67 12.20
N GLY A 189 -1.56 -8.71 13.02
CA GLY A 189 -2.62 -9.40 13.75
C GLY A 189 -2.72 -10.92 13.51
N ALA A 190 -1.93 -11.50 12.62
CA ALA A 190 -1.70 -12.95 12.66
C ALA A 190 -0.87 -13.27 13.90
N ARG A 191 -1.54 -13.38 15.05
CA ARG A 191 -1.00 -13.98 16.27
C ARG A 191 -0.44 -15.33 15.85
N HIS A 192 0.88 -15.47 15.87
CA HIS A 192 1.47 -16.81 15.99
C HIS A 192 0.89 -17.36 17.28
N ARG A 193 -0.11 -18.23 17.17
CA ARG A 193 -0.44 -19.16 18.24
C ARG A 193 0.85 -19.96 18.41
N ARG A 194 1.71 -19.55 19.34
CA ARG A 194 2.80 -20.41 19.81
C ARG A 194 2.11 -21.71 20.15
N SER A 195 2.37 -22.75 19.36
CA SER A 195 2.23 -24.11 19.84
C SER A 195 3.02 -24.14 21.15
N GLN A 196 2.30 -24.24 22.27
CA GLN A 196 2.92 -24.59 23.51
C GLN A 196 3.61 -25.93 23.21
N HIS A 197 4.94 -25.93 23.21
CA HIS A 197 5.66 -27.18 23.30
C HIS A 197 5.22 -27.79 24.61
N GLU A 198 4.42 -28.85 24.53
CA GLU A 198 4.23 -29.78 25.61
C GLU A 198 5.62 -30.29 25.99
N HIS A 199 6.11 -29.86 27.14
CA HIS A 199 7.25 -30.49 27.77
C HIS A 199 6.83 -31.91 28.16
N PRO A 200 7.53 -32.97 27.73
CA PRO A 200 7.25 -34.29 28.24
C PRO A 200 7.59 -34.31 29.73
N VAL A 201 6.57 -34.54 30.56
CA VAL A 201 6.73 -34.85 31.98
C VAL A 201 7.49 -36.17 32.06
N VAL A 202 8.79 -36.09 32.37
CA VAL A 202 9.56 -37.27 32.76
C VAL A 202 9.07 -37.68 34.15
N ALA A 203 8.37 -38.81 34.20
CA ALA A 203 8.02 -39.47 35.45
C ALA A 203 9.30 -39.85 36.20
N ARG A 204 9.55 -39.22 37.35
CA ARG A 204 10.55 -39.70 38.31
C ARG A 204 9.94 -40.80 39.16
N SER A 205 10.46 -42.00 39.05
CA SER A 205 10.18 -43.11 39.96
C SER A 205 10.68 -42.79 41.38
N PRO A 206 10.01 -43.29 42.45
CA PRO A 206 10.42 -43.06 43.81
C PRO A 206 11.56 -44.03 44.20
N GLY A 207 12.68 -43.49 44.69
CA GLY A 207 13.84 -44.28 45.09
C GLY A 207 14.54 -43.70 46.32
N THR A 208 14.19 -44.26 47.47
CA THR A 208 14.99 -44.50 48.70
C THR A 208 15.82 -43.38 49.33
N ALA A 209 15.44 -43.09 50.58
CA ALA A 209 16.19 -42.32 51.57
C ALA A 209 17.57 -42.91 51.88
N GLY A 210 18.56 -42.04 52.06
CA GLY A 210 19.87 -42.34 52.62
C GLY A 210 20.49 -41.05 53.19
N ALA A 211 20.69 -41.02 54.50
CA ALA A 211 21.15 -39.87 55.27
C ALA A 211 22.69 -39.72 55.25
N SER A 212 23.20 -38.48 55.24
CA SER A 212 24.51 -38.13 55.84
C SER A 212 24.84 -36.62 55.80
N GLY A 213 24.78 -35.96 56.97
CA GLY A 213 25.78 -35.00 57.52
C GLY A 213 25.97 -33.58 56.94
N PRO A 214 25.99 -32.51 57.77
CA PRO A 214 26.32 -31.15 57.33
C PRO A 214 27.83 -30.86 57.46
N GLY A 215 28.41 -30.16 56.47
CA GLY A 215 29.80 -29.67 56.48
C GLY A 215 29.92 -28.27 55.84
N PRO A 216 30.84 -27.40 56.31
CA PRO A 216 30.55 -25.98 56.50
C PRO A 216 30.96 -25.02 55.36
N CYS A 217 30.27 -23.88 55.36
CA CYS A 217 30.49 -22.68 54.55
C CYS A 217 31.95 -22.18 54.56
N ARG A 218 32.49 -21.89 53.38
CA ARG A 218 33.59 -20.94 53.19
C ARG A 218 33.23 -19.92 52.11
N ARG A 219 33.27 -18.64 52.48
CA ARG A 219 33.26 -17.49 51.56
C ARG A 219 34.68 -17.26 51.01
N PRO A 220 34.84 -16.89 49.73
CA PRO A 220 36.10 -16.38 49.18
C PRO A 220 36.19 -14.84 49.27
N PRO A 221 37.37 -14.23 49.00
CA PRO A 221 37.88 -13.01 49.65
C PRO A 221 37.21 -11.70 49.22
#